data_AF-A0A1F9X9Q2-F1
#
_entry.id   AF-A0A1F9X9Q2-F1
#
_cell.length_a   1.000
_cell.length_b   1.000
_cell.length_c   1.000
_cell.angle_alpha   90.00
_cell.angle_beta   90.00
_cell.angle_gamma   90.00
#
_symmetry.space_group_name_H-M   'P 1'
#
loop_
_entity.id
_entity.type
_entity.pdbx_description
1 polymer ?
#
loop_
_entity_poly.entity_id
_entity_poly.type
_entity_poly.pdbx_seq_one_letter_code
_entity_poly.pdbx_strand_id
1 'polypeptide(L)'
;MEKLNNKLFSAFLIKDFLIEKAYRMHFLVKIASAFLQLAVFFYLGRMISPDYFPFLFIGILFSRVFDFTITSLTDSVRQEQHWGTLESIFLAPVTPVRAAFLLFTPKLVLFALEFFAYLALGVFVFGLNLAFIKLLLILFFFAVVIMCFYGLGLLNAAYVLAFKRGDPAGWLMSTLVGLLSGVYFPVSALPAWLVKVSYLLPTTYALSFIRKVSLENTFSRLDLLITAASGIVFYAAGRFFLDKAFNYCRKKGTLGTY
;
A
#
# COMPACT_ATOMS: atom_id res chain seq x y z
N MET A 1 2.85 26.92 -16.91
CA MET A 1 3.14 25.52 -16.51
C MET A 1 2.16 24.98 -15.47
N GLU A 2 1.75 25.76 -14.47
CA GLU A 2 0.83 25.31 -13.42
C GLU A 2 -0.57 24.91 -13.92
N LYS A 3 -1.18 25.71 -14.81
CA LYS A 3 -2.47 25.37 -15.46
C LYS A 3 -2.43 24.05 -16.27
N LEU A 4 -1.28 23.72 -16.87
CA LEU A 4 -1.10 22.48 -17.63
C LEU A 4 -0.99 21.28 -16.68
N ASN A 5 -0.30 21.46 -15.54
CA ASN A 5 -0.19 20.43 -14.51
C ASN A 5 -1.55 20.06 -13.89
N ASN A 6 -2.40 21.06 -13.62
CA ASN A 6 -3.72 20.80 -13.04
C ASN A 6 -4.64 20.05 -14.02
N LYS A 7 -4.58 20.40 -15.31
CA LYS A 7 -5.33 19.69 -16.36
C LYS A 7 -4.87 18.24 -16.51
N LEU A 8 -3.55 17.99 -16.46
CA LEU A 8 -2.99 16.64 -16.55
C LEU A 8 -3.46 15.79 -15.36
N PHE A 9 -3.36 16.33 -14.15
CA PHE A 9 -3.84 15.66 -12.94
C PHE A 9 -5.33 15.30 -13.01
N SER A 10 -6.18 16.25 -13.41
CA SER A 10 -7.62 15.98 -13.58
C SER A 10 -7.90 14.93 -14.65
N ALA A 11 -7.11 14.87 -15.72
CA ALA A 11 -7.31 13.92 -16.81
C ALA A 11 -7.06 12.48 -16.35
N PHE A 12 -5.98 12.23 -15.58
CA PHE A 12 -5.71 10.91 -14.99
C PHE A 12 -6.83 10.48 -14.03
N LEU A 13 -7.28 11.39 -13.15
CA LEU A 13 -8.38 11.09 -12.23
C LEU A 13 -9.68 10.72 -12.97
N ILE A 14 -10.05 11.50 -13.99
CA ILE A 14 -11.27 11.24 -14.77
C ILE A 14 -11.13 9.92 -15.52
N LYS A 15 -9.98 9.66 -16.14
CA LYS A 15 -9.71 8.41 -16.87
C LYS A 15 -9.94 7.19 -15.99
N ASP A 16 -9.25 7.13 -14.86
CA ASP A 16 -9.30 5.96 -13.98
C ASP A 16 -10.67 5.81 -13.30
N PHE A 17 -11.33 6.92 -12.96
CA PHE A 17 -12.70 6.89 -12.45
C PHE A 17 -13.71 6.37 -13.46
N LEU A 18 -13.58 6.76 -14.74
CA LEU A 18 -14.46 6.25 -15.81
C LEU A 18 -14.26 4.76 -16.05
N ILE A 19 -13.00 4.28 -15.97
CA ILE A 19 -12.68 2.85 -16.05
C ILE A 19 -13.38 2.10 -14.91
N GLU A 20 -13.16 2.48 -13.65
CA GLU A 20 -13.80 1.80 -12.52
C GLU A 20 -15.34 1.86 -12.58
N LYS A 21 -15.91 2.99 -13.01
CA LYS A 21 -17.37 3.12 -13.19
C LYS A 21 -17.92 2.16 -14.25
N ALA A 22 -17.15 1.82 -15.27
CA ALA A 22 -17.53 0.83 -16.27
C ALA A 22 -17.53 -0.60 -15.69
N TYR A 23 -16.64 -0.89 -14.72
CA TYR A 23 -16.49 -2.20 -14.09
C TYR A 23 -17.22 -2.33 -12.73
N ARG A 24 -18.49 -1.93 -12.65
CA ARG A 24 -19.29 -1.97 -11.40
C ARG A 24 -19.31 -3.34 -10.70
N MET A 25 -19.23 -4.42 -11.46
CA MET A 25 -19.16 -5.79 -10.93
C MET A 25 -17.90 -6.03 -10.09
N HIS A 26 -16.78 -5.42 -10.48
CA HIS A 26 -15.52 -5.54 -9.76
C HIS A 26 -15.63 -4.95 -8.35
N PHE A 27 -16.27 -3.79 -8.21
CA PHE A 27 -16.51 -3.15 -6.91
C PHE A 27 -17.41 -4.01 -6.00
N LEU A 28 -18.49 -4.59 -6.54
CA LEU A 28 -19.38 -5.49 -5.78
C LEU A 28 -18.64 -6.73 -5.29
N VAL A 29 -17.83 -7.35 -6.15
CA VAL A 29 -17.02 -8.52 -5.77
C VAL A 29 -16.00 -8.17 -4.69
N LYS A 30 -15.37 -6.99 -4.72
CA LYS A 30 -14.47 -6.54 -3.65
C LYS A 30 -15.17 -6.39 -2.31
N ILE A 31 -16.34 -5.75 -2.28
CA ILE A 31 -17.14 -5.61 -1.04
C ILE A 31 -17.57 -6.96 -0.52
N ALA A 32 -18.08 -7.85 -1.38
CA ALA A 32 -18.49 -9.19 -0.99
C ALA A 32 -17.29 -9.99 -0.44
N SER A 33 -16.13 -9.92 -1.10
CA SER A 33 -14.90 -10.58 -0.66
C SER A 33 -14.41 -10.03 0.68
N ALA A 34 -14.45 -8.70 0.86
CA ALA A 34 -14.12 -8.05 2.12
C ALA A 34 -15.03 -8.49 3.27
N PHE A 35 -16.34 -8.54 3.01
CA PHE A 35 -17.33 -9.02 3.98
C PHE A 35 -17.07 -10.48 4.37
N LEU A 36 -16.87 -11.37 3.38
CA LEU A 36 -16.60 -12.79 3.63
C LEU A 36 -15.30 -12.98 4.40
N GLN A 37 -14.24 -12.27 4.02
CA GLN A 37 -12.96 -12.30 4.72
C GLN A 37 -13.10 -11.85 6.18
N LEU A 38 -13.79 -10.73 6.41
CA LEU A 38 -14.07 -10.22 7.76
C LEU A 38 -14.91 -11.19 8.58
N ALA A 39 -15.92 -11.81 7.97
CA ALA A 39 -16.75 -12.81 8.64
C ALA A 39 -15.90 -13.98 9.13
N VAL A 40 -15.03 -14.54 8.26
CA VAL A 40 -14.12 -15.62 8.63
C VAL A 40 -13.22 -15.21 9.79
N PHE A 41 -12.57 -14.04 9.70
CA PHE A 41 -11.67 -13.58 10.76
C PHE A 41 -12.38 -13.22 12.07
N PHE A 42 -13.61 -12.71 12.00
CA PHE A 42 -14.42 -12.44 13.18
C PHE A 42 -14.78 -13.73 13.93
N TYR A 43 -15.29 -14.73 13.22
CA TYR A 43 -15.66 -16.00 13.84
C TYR A 43 -14.44 -16.78 14.33
N LEU A 44 -13.33 -16.80 13.57
CA LEU A 44 -12.07 -17.38 14.03
C LEU A 44 -11.53 -16.65 15.26
N GLY A 45 -11.60 -15.32 15.28
CA GLY A 45 -11.14 -14.55 16.42
C GLY A 45 -11.93 -14.84 17.67
N ARG A 46 -13.26 -14.97 17.56
CA ARG A 46 -14.13 -15.35 18.68
C ARG A 46 -13.83 -16.74 19.24
N MET A 47 -13.29 -17.66 18.43
CA MET A 47 -12.84 -18.97 18.91
C MET A 47 -11.54 -18.91 19.71
N ILE A 48 -10.66 -17.95 19.42
CA ILE A 48 -9.36 -17.79 20.08
C ILE A 48 -9.51 -16.95 21.36
N SER A 49 -9.94 -15.70 21.23
CA SER A 49 -10.20 -14.79 22.35
C SER A 49 -11.00 -13.56 21.90
N PRO A 50 -11.73 -12.89 22.82
CA PRO A 50 -12.47 -11.66 22.50
C PRO A 50 -11.60 -10.55 21.90
N ASP A 51 -10.34 -10.45 22.35
CA ASP A 51 -9.40 -9.39 21.96
C ASP A 51 -8.62 -9.69 20.68
N TYR A 52 -8.70 -10.93 20.17
CA TYR A 52 -7.96 -11.33 18.98
C TYR A 52 -8.49 -10.65 17.71
N PHE A 53 -9.80 -10.47 17.57
CA PHE A 53 -10.37 -9.84 16.37
C PHE A 53 -9.91 -8.38 16.20
N PRO A 54 -9.99 -7.49 17.21
CA PRO A 54 -9.40 -6.14 17.12
C PRO A 54 -7.90 -6.15 16.79
N PHE A 55 -7.12 -7.05 17.39
CA PHE A 55 -5.69 -7.21 17.12
C PHE A 55 -5.41 -7.57 15.65
N LEU A 56 -6.16 -8.55 15.13
CA LEU A 56 -6.04 -9.05 13.77
C LEU A 56 -6.55 -8.01 12.76
N PHE A 57 -7.66 -7.34 13.06
CA PHE A 57 -8.26 -6.32 12.20
C PHE A 57 -7.29 -5.17 11.92
N ILE A 58 -6.59 -4.65 12.93
CA ILE A 58 -5.54 -3.63 12.75
C ILE A 58 -4.39 -4.15 11.89
N GLY A 59 -3.96 -5.40 12.11
CA GLY A 59 -2.93 -6.04 11.27
C GLY A 59 -3.33 -6.15 9.81
N ILE A 60 -4.59 -6.51 9.54
CA ILE A 60 -5.13 -6.60 8.18
C ILE A 60 -5.23 -5.21 7.55
N LEU A 61 -5.71 -4.19 8.27
CA LEU A 61 -5.72 -2.81 7.78
C LEU A 61 -4.31 -2.35 7.39
N PHE A 62 -3.31 -2.63 8.23
CA PHE A 62 -1.90 -2.37 7.93
C PHE A 62 -1.45 -3.06 6.64
N SER A 63 -1.71 -4.36 6.54
CA SER A 63 -1.30 -5.15 5.36
C SER A 63 -1.95 -4.62 4.09
N ARG A 64 -3.24 -4.28 4.13
CA ARG A 64 -3.94 -3.72 2.96
C ARG A 64 -3.29 -2.42 2.49
N VAL A 65 -2.98 -1.49 3.40
CA VAL A 65 -2.34 -0.22 3.05
C VAL A 65 -0.91 -0.44 2.54
N PHE A 66 -0.16 -1.34 3.19
CA PHE A 66 1.19 -1.70 2.79
C PHE A 66 1.21 -2.32 1.38
N ASP A 67 0.39 -3.35 1.15
CA ASP A 67 0.26 -4.04 -0.13
C ASP A 67 -0.12 -3.07 -1.24
N PHE A 68 -1.17 -2.26 -1.02
CA PHE A 68 -1.56 -1.21 -1.96
C PHE A 68 -0.39 -0.27 -2.29
N THR A 69 0.38 0.15 -1.27
CA THR A 69 1.48 1.09 -1.45
C THR A 69 2.59 0.52 -2.32
N ILE A 70 2.88 -0.79 -2.23
CA ILE A 70 3.99 -1.42 -2.97
C ILE A 70 3.60 -1.95 -4.36
N THR A 71 2.33 -2.29 -4.59
CA THR A 71 1.87 -2.89 -5.86
C THR A 71 1.18 -1.91 -6.79
N SER A 72 0.46 -0.90 -6.27
CA SER A 72 -0.41 -0.04 -7.10
C SER A 72 0.33 0.69 -8.22
N LEU A 73 1.53 1.19 -7.94
CA LEU A 73 2.41 1.82 -8.94
C LEU A 73 2.85 0.84 -10.01
N THR A 74 3.27 -0.36 -9.60
CA THR A 74 3.64 -1.44 -10.52
C THR A 74 2.49 -1.78 -11.45
N ASP A 75 1.28 -1.94 -10.91
CA ASP A 75 0.08 -2.20 -11.69
C ASP A 75 -0.23 -1.06 -12.66
N SER A 76 -0.06 0.20 -12.23
CA SER A 76 -0.27 1.36 -13.12
C SER A 76 0.74 1.37 -14.25
N VAL A 77 2.02 1.17 -13.96
CA VAL A 77 3.07 1.13 -15.01
C VAL A 77 2.78 0.00 -15.99
N ARG A 78 2.42 -1.19 -15.52
CA ARG A 78 2.09 -2.33 -16.39
C ARG A 78 0.86 -2.08 -17.24
N GLN A 79 -0.15 -1.43 -16.68
CA GLN A 79 -1.36 -1.06 -17.41
C GLN A 79 -1.05 -0.07 -18.53
N GLU A 80 -0.25 0.96 -18.27
CA GLU A 80 0.19 1.92 -19.29
C GLU A 80 1.14 1.29 -20.32
N GLN A 81 1.96 0.32 -19.91
CA GLN A 81 2.72 -0.52 -20.85
C GLN A 81 1.76 -1.25 -21.76
N HIS A 82 0.81 -2.02 -21.21
CA HIS A 82 -0.17 -2.81 -21.95
C HIS A 82 -1.00 -1.96 -22.93
N TRP A 83 -1.34 -0.73 -22.58
CA TRP A 83 -2.07 0.19 -23.46
C TRP A 83 -1.20 0.93 -24.48
N GLY A 84 0.12 0.79 -24.41
CA GLY A 84 1.06 1.53 -25.27
C GLY A 84 1.12 3.03 -24.97
N THR A 85 0.55 3.48 -23.85
CA THR A 85 0.46 4.90 -23.46
C THR A 85 1.62 5.34 -22.58
N LEU A 86 2.45 4.40 -22.12
CA LEU A 86 3.62 4.71 -21.30
C LEU A 86 4.59 5.68 -22.01
N GLU A 87 4.77 5.53 -23.33
CA GLU A 87 5.58 6.46 -24.13
C GLU A 87 5.01 7.87 -24.10
N SER A 88 3.69 8.02 -24.22
CA SER A 88 3.02 9.32 -24.13
C SER A 88 3.20 9.99 -22.77
N ILE A 89 3.17 9.21 -21.68
CA ILE A 89 3.45 9.70 -20.32
C ILE A 89 4.89 10.19 -20.21
N PHE A 90 5.83 9.50 -20.86
CA PHE A 90 7.24 9.84 -20.84
C PHE A 90 7.66 10.97 -21.79
N LEU A 91 6.85 11.27 -22.80
CA LEU A 91 6.98 12.46 -23.62
C LEU A 91 6.44 13.72 -22.92
N ALA A 92 5.62 13.58 -21.88
CA ALA A 92 5.19 14.71 -21.09
C ALA A 92 6.40 15.34 -20.35
N PRO A 93 6.45 16.68 -20.22
CA PRO A 93 7.55 17.39 -19.56
C PRO A 93 7.46 17.27 -18.02
N VAL A 94 7.48 16.04 -17.51
CA VAL A 94 7.39 15.70 -16.08
C VAL A 94 8.55 14.79 -15.68
N THR A 95 9.01 14.90 -14.43
CA THR A 95 10.03 14.01 -13.89
C THR A 95 9.47 12.59 -13.68
N PRO A 96 10.29 11.53 -13.71
CA PRO A 96 9.82 10.15 -13.51
C PRO A 96 9.06 9.96 -12.19
N VAL A 97 9.56 10.54 -11.10
CA VAL A 97 8.89 10.52 -9.79
C VAL A 97 7.53 11.21 -9.82
N ARG A 98 7.41 12.30 -10.59
CA ARG A 98 6.14 13.01 -10.75
C ARG A 98 5.15 12.20 -11.59
N ALA A 99 5.62 11.55 -12.66
CA ALA A 99 4.80 10.64 -13.44
C ALA A 99 4.29 9.48 -12.57
N ALA A 100 5.16 8.88 -11.74
CA ALA A 100 4.76 7.86 -10.77
C ALA A 100 3.68 8.39 -9.81
N PHE A 101 3.86 9.58 -9.24
CA PHE A 101 2.85 10.19 -8.36
C PHE A 101 1.49 10.40 -9.04
N LEU A 102 1.48 10.84 -10.31
CA LEU A 102 0.26 11.01 -11.09
C LEU A 102 -0.45 9.67 -11.36
N LEU A 103 0.31 8.59 -11.57
CA LEU A 103 -0.22 7.23 -11.74
C LEU A 103 -0.71 6.58 -10.43
N PHE A 104 -0.13 6.98 -9.30
CA PHE A 104 -0.51 6.49 -7.98
C PHE A 104 -1.79 7.14 -7.45
N THR A 105 -1.94 8.46 -7.66
CA THR A 105 -2.98 9.25 -6.98
C THR A 105 -4.41 8.80 -7.26
N PRO A 106 -4.84 8.52 -8.51
CA PRO A 106 -6.19 8.03 -8.77
C PRO A 106 -6.48 6.70 -8.08
N LYS A 107 -5.52 5.77 -8.11
CA LYS A 107 -5.62 4.49 -7.40
C LYS A 107 -5.70 4.68 -5.89
N LEU A 108 -4.99 5.66 -5.34
CA LEU A 108 -5.03 5.98 -3.92
C LEU A 108 -6.41 6.47 -3.49
N VAL A 109 -7.07 7.30 -4.29
CA VAL A 109 -8.44 7.77 -3.99
C VAL A 109 -9.42 6.60 -3.95
N LEU A 110 -9.36 5.71 -4.94
CA LEU A 110 -10.22 4.52 -5.00
C LEU A 110 -9.94 3.56 -3.83
N PHE A 111 -8.66 3.31 -3.54
CA PHE A 111 -8.26 2.47 -2.42
C PHE A 111 -8.68 3.07 -1.07
N ALA A 112 -8.61 4.39 -0.90
CA ALA A 112 -9.11 5.04 0.31
C ALA A 112 -10.61 4.76 0.50
N LEU A 113 -11.42 4.84 -0.55
CA LEU A 113 -12.85 4.48 -0.48
C LEU A 113 -13.05 3.01 -0.07
N GLU A 114 -12.28 2.09 -0.66
CA GLU A 114 -12.33 0.66 -0.30
C GLU A 114 -11.87 0.40 1.14
N PHE A 115 -10.83 1.09 1.58
CA PHE A 115 -10.29 1.01 2.94
C PHE A 115 -11.31 1.50 3.97
N PHE A 116 -11.95 2.65 3.73
CA PHE A 116 -12.98 3.18 4.64
C PHE A 116 -14.27 2.35 4.60
N ALA A 117 -14.62 1.75 3.46
CA ALA A 117 -15.71 0.78 3.39
C ALA A 117 -15.41 -0.49 4.20
N TYR A 118 -14.19 -1.03 4.08
CA TYR A 118 -13.73 -2.17 4.88
C TYR A 118 -13.75 -1.85 6.38
N LEU A 119 -13.29 -0.65 6.74
CA LEU A 119 -13.37 -0.14 8.10
C LEU A 119 -14.82 -0.09 8.57
N ALA A 120 -15.72 0.53 7.81
CA ALA A 120 -17.14 0.63 8.14
C ALA A 120 -17.79 -0.75 8.36
N LEU A 121 -17.44 -1.77 7.55
CA LEU A 121 -17.89 -3.14 7.77
C LEU A 121 -17.44 -3.67 9.14
N GLY A 122 -16.17 -3.49 9.50
CA GLY A 122 -15.66 -3.90 10.82
C GLY A 122 -16.45 -3.29 11.99
N VAL A 123 -16.81 -2.02 11.88
CA VAL A 123 -17.51 -1.27 12.94
C VAL A 123 -18.98 -1.63 13.01
N PHE A 124 -19.70 -1.44 11.91
CA PHE A 124 -21.16 -1.47 11.90
C PHE A 124 -21.71 -2.89 11.78
N VAL A 125 -20.96 -3.82 11.18
CA VAL A 125 -21.41 -5.21 11.00
C VAL A 125 -20.82 -6.12 12.07
N PHE A 126 -19.52 -6.00 12.35
CA PHE A 126 -18.81 -6.88 13.27
C PHE A 126 -18.64 -6.29 14.68
N GLY A 127 -19.25 -5.14 14.96
CA GLY A 127 -19.33 -4.57 16.30
C GLY A 127 -18.00 -4.11 16.88
N LEU A 128 -17.02 -3.78 16.02
CA LEU A 128 -15.71 -3.33 16.47
C LEU A 128 -15.84 -1.94 17.12
N ASN A 129 -15.57 -1.86 18.42
CA ASN A 129 -15.69 -0.62 19.17
C ASN A 129 -14.55 0.35 18.82
N LEU A 130 -14.86 1.35 17.98
CA LEU A 130 -13.90 2.39 17.59
C LEU A 130 -13.78 3.55 18.57
N ALA A 131 -14.46 3.53 19.72
CA ALA A 131 -14.19 4.54 20.76
C ALA A 131 -12.70 4.55 21.17
N PHE A 132 -11.99 3.44 20.95
CA PHE A 132 -10.55 3.28 21.15
C PHE A 132 -9.68 3.78 19.99
N ILE A 133 -10.16 3.72 18.75
CA ILE A 133 -9.38 4.13 17.57
C ILE A 133 -10.00 5.41 17.03
N LYS A 134 -9.56 6.55 17.58
CA LYS A 134 -9.95 7.88 17.08
C LYS A 134 -9.82 7.86 15.56
N LEU A 135 -10.90 8.14 14.83
CA LEU A 135 -10.90 8.10 13.34
C LEU A 135 -9.72 8.89 12.75
N LEU A 136 -9.35 9.99 13.42
CA LEU A 136 -8.18 10.81 13.10
C LEU A 136 -6.85 10.02 13.16
N LEU A 137 -6.72 9.10 14.11
CA LEU A 137 -5.57 8.23 14.28
C LEU A 137 -5.46 7.21 13.15
N ILE A 138 -6.59 6.69 12.67
CA ILE A 138 -6.62 5.78 11.51
C ILE A 138 -6.20 6.53 10.25
N LEU A 139 -6.70 7.76 10.06
CA LEU A 139 -6.30 8.59 8.94
C LEU A 139 -4.81 8.93 8.99
N PHE A 140 -4.29 9.26 10.18
CA PHE A 140 -2.87 9.49 10.40
C PHE A 140 -2.04 8.24 10.07
N PHE A 141 -2.47 7.07 10.57
CA PHE A 141 -1.87 5.78 10.26
C PHE A 141 -1.82 5.51 8.75
N PHE A 142 -2.96 5.65 8.07
CA PHE A 142 -3.08 5.47 6.63
C PHE A 142 -2.06 6.33 5.88
N ALA A 143 -1.97 7.62 6.23
CA ALA A 143 -1.01 8.55 5.64
C ALA A 143 0.45 8.16 5.94
N VAL A 144 0.77 7.81 7.17
CA VAL A 144 2.14 7.46 7.60
C VAL A 144 2.63 6.20 6.88
N VAL A 145 1.83 5.15 6.78
CA VAL A 145 2.22 3.92 6.06
C VAL A 145 2.49 4.23 4.60
N ILE A 146 1.60 4.96 3.93
CA ILE A 146 1.82 5.33 2.52
C ILE A 146 3.12 6.15 2.39
N MET A 147 3.31 7.18 3.20
CA MET A 147 4.51 8.03 3.12
C MET A 147 5.80 7.26 3.37
N CYS A 148 5.81 6.33 4.33
CA CYS A 148 7.00 5.57 4.67
C CYS A 148 7.31 4.48 3.64
N PHE A 149 6.30 3.82 3.06
CA PHE A 149 6.52 2.68 2.17
C PHE A 149 6.36 3.01 0.69
N TYR A 150 5.96 4.23 0.31
CA TYR A 150 5.86 4.65 -1.10
C TYR A 150 7.18 4.46 -1.86
N GLY A 151 8.31 4.63 -1.18
CA GLY A 151 9.63 4.35 -1.75
C GLY A 151 9.81 2.91 -2.22
N LEU A 152 9.23 1.93 -1.52
CA LEU A 152 9.24 0.52 -1.96
C LEU A 152 8.38 0.33 -3.21
N GLY A 153 7.23 1.02 -3.30
CA GLY A 153 6.42 1.04 -4.52
C GLY A 153 7.17 1.63 -5.72
N LEU A 154 7.96 2.69 -5.52
CA LEU A 154 8.83 3.25 -6.55
C LEU A 154 9.93 2.26 -6.99
N LEU A 155 10.56 1.56 -6.02
CA LEU A 155 11.54 0.50 -6.32
C LEU A 155 10.92 -0.61 -7.17
N ASN A 156 9.71 -1.03 -6.81
CA ASN A 156 9.02 -2.11 -7.50
C ASN A 156 8.62 -1.71 -8.93
N ALA A 157 8.10 -0.50 -9.10
CA ALA A 157 7.82 0.07 -10.41
C ALA A 157 9.08 0.21 -11.27
N ALA A 158 10.21 0.60 -10.66
CA ALA A 158 11.50 0.68 -11.35
C ALA A 158 11.97 -0.70 -11.85
N TYR A 159 11.78 -1.74 -11.04
CA TYR A 159 12.08 -3.12 -11.42
C TYR A 159 11.25 -3.55 -12.63
N VAL A 160 9.93 -3.39 -12.57
CA VAL A 160 9.05 -3.79 -13.69
C VAL A 160 9.31 -2.97 -14.95
N LEU A 161 9.60 -1.68 -14.81
CA LEU A 161 9.99 -0.83 -15.95
C LEU A 161 11.27 -1.34 -16.65
N ALA A 162 12.26 -1.80 -15.88
CA ALA A 162 13.54 -2.26 -16.41
C ALA A 162 13.51 -3.69 -16.95
N PHE A 163 12.81 -4.60 -16.27
CA PHE A 163 12.83 -6.04 -16.56
C PHE A 163 11.59 -6.56 -17.30
N LYS A 164 10.49 -5.79 -17.35
CA LYS A 164 9.23 -6.10 -18.04
C LYS A 164 8.53 -7.40 -17.65
N ARG A 165 9.07 -8.10 -16.65
CA ARG A 165 8.46 -9.26 -16.04
C ARG A 165 7.55 -8.79 -14.91
N GLY A 166 6.61 -9.63 -14.48
CA GLY A 166 5.59 -9.29 -13.47
C GLY A 166 6.13 -8.81 -12.12
N ASP A 167 5.32 -8.89 -11.08
CA ASP A 167 5.66 -8.36 -9.75
C ASP A 167 6.05 -9.44 -8.72
N PRO A 168 7.12 -10.23 -8.93
CA PRO A 168 7.53 -11.24 -7.94
C PRO A 168 8.10 -10.58 -6.68
N ALA A 169 8.67 -9.38 -6.79
CA ALA A 169 9.24 -8.65 -5.65
C ALA A 169 8.15 -8.14 -4.72
N GLY A 170 7.10 -7.50 -5.24
CA GLY A 170 5.95 -7.05 -4.47
C GLY A 170 5.23 -8.21 -3.80
N TRP A 171 4.95 -9.30 -4.55
CA TRP A 171 4.32 -10.49 -3.98
C TRP A 171 5.13 -11.10 -2.82
N LEU A 172 6.46 -11.24 -3.00
CA LEU A 172 7.34 -11.76 -1.96
C LEU A 172 7.36 -10.84 -0.74
N MET A 173 7.44 -9.52 -0.94
CA MET A 173 7.40 -8.53 0.14
C MET A 173 6.08 -8.59 0.92
N SER A 174 4.94 -8.60 0.23
CA SER A 174 3.61 -8.75 0.86
C SER A 174 3.53 -10.01 1.71
N THR A 175 3.99 -11.14 1.18
CA THR A 175 3.95 -12.44 1.87
C THR A 175 4.84 -12.44 3.11
N LEU A 176 6.08 -11.94 2.99
CA LEU A 176 7.01 -11.84 4.11
C LEU A 176 6.51 -10.88 5.19
N VAL A 177 5.93 -9.76 4.80
CA VAL A 177 5.37 -8.79 5.75
C VAL A 177 4.16 -9.39 6.46
N GLY A 178 3.24 -10.04 5.74
CA GLY A 178 2.11 -10.73 6.35
C GLY A 178 2.53 -11.74 7.42
N LEU A 179 3.59 -12.51 7.17
CA LEU A 179 4.06 -13.54 8.10
C LEU A 179 4.93 -12.99 9.24
N LEU A 180 5.84 -12.07 8.94
CA LEU A 180 6.93 -11.69 9.85
C LEU A 180 6.69 -10.38 10.60
N SER A 181 5.86 -9.47 10.08
CA SER A 181 5.63 -8.17 10.75
C SER A 181 4.64 -8.23 11.90
N GLY A 182 4.05 -9.40 12.14
CA GLY A 182 3.11 -9.63 13.23
C GLY A 182 1.66 -9.30 12.88
N VAL A 183 1.28 -9.37 11.59
CA VAL A 183 -0.08 -9.08 11.12
C VAL A 183 -1.11 -10.03 11.72
N TYR A 184 -0.88 -11.33 11.59
CA TYR A 184 -1.83 -12.36 11.99
C TYR A 184 -1.66 -12.81 13.45
N PHE A 185 -0.44 -12.72 13.97
CA PHE A 185 -0.07 -13.16 15.32
C PHE A 185 1.08 -12.29 15.84
N PRO A 186 1.28 -12.18 17.16
CA PRO A 186 2.38 -11.40 17.71
C PRO A 186 3.73 -11.97 17.29
N VAL A 187 4.72 -11.10 17.07
CA VAL A 187 6.09 -11.51 16.68
C VAL A 187 6.71 -12.48 17.69
N SER A 188 6.35 -12.35 18.97
CA SER A 188 6.81 -13.26 20.04
C SER A 188 6.35 -14.72 19.88
N ALA A 189 5.36 -15.00 19.04
CA ALA A 189 4.92 -16.37 18.73
C ALA A 189 5.85 -17.10 17.73
N LEU A 190 6.76 -16.37 17.07
CA LEU A 190 7.69 -16.94 16.11
C LEU A 190 8.87 -17.65 16.81
N PRO A 191 9.51 -18.65 16.16
CA PRO A 191 10.80 -19.18 16.58
C PRO A 191 11.85 -18.09 16.78
N ALA A 192 12.77 -18.27 17.74
CA ALA A 192 13.74 -17.23 18.15
C ALA A 192 14.56 -16.63 17.00
N TRP A 193 14.85 -17.40 15.95
CA TRP A 193 15.56 -16.90 14.76
C TRP A 193 14.68 -16.00 13.90
N LEU A 194 13.38 -16.32 13.74
CA LEU A 194 12.43 -15.50 12.99
C LEU A 194 12.09 -14.21 13.72
N VAL A 195 12.03 -14.22 15.04
CA VAL A 195 11.86 -13.00 15.86
C VAL A 195 12.94 -11.97 15.51
N LYS A 196 14.21 -12.40 15.40
CA LYS A 196 15.32 -11.51 15.03
C LYS A 196 15.14 -10.92 13.63
N VAL A 197 14.68 -11.73 12.67
CA VAL A 197 14.41 -11.27 11.30
C VAL A 197 13.25 -10.27 11.27
N SER A 198 12.19 -10.52 12.03
CA SER A 198 11.06 -9.60 12.17
C SER A 198 11.50 -8.21 12.67
N TYR A 199 12.43 -8.14 13.62
CA TYR A 199 12.96 -6.87 14.12
C TYR A 199 13.91 -6.15 13.14
N LEU A 200 14.28 -6.76 12.01
CA LEU A 200 14.95 -6.05 10.91
C LEU A 200 13.94 -5.36 9.98
N LEU A 201 12.68 -5.77 9.99
CA LEU A 201 11.65 -5.25 9.11
C LEU A 201 11.04 -3.96 9.69
N PRO A 202 11.09 -2.82 8.96
CA PRO A 202 10.46 -1.58 9.44
C PRO A 202 8.94 -1.69 9.58
N THR A 203 8.32 -2.62 8.86
CA THR A 203 6.89 -2.91 8.96
C THR A 203 6.48 -3.42 10.34
N THR A 204 7.39 -4.13 11.03
CA THR A 204 7.18 -4.59 12.42
C THR A 204 7.04 -3.40 13.38
N TYR A 205 7.91 -2.40 13.24
CA TYR A 205 7.86 -1.19 14.06
C TYR A 205 6.65 -0.33 13.72
N ALA A 206 6.32 -0.20 12.43
CA ALA A 206 5.12 0.52 12.00
C ALA A 206 3.86 -0.11 12.62
N LEU A 207 3.69 -1.43 12.49
CA LEU A 207 2.53 -2.14 13.05
C LEU A 207 2.50 -2.09 14.59
N SER A 208 3.65 -2.24 15.25
CA SER A 208 3.75 -2.10 16.71
C SER A 208 3.33 -0.69 17.16
N PHE A 209 3.78 0.35 16.48
CA PHE A 209 3.40 1.73 16.74
C PHE A 209 1.88 1.91 16.64
N ILE A 210 1.26 1.44 15.57
CA ILE A 210 -0.17 1.60 15.34
C ILE A 210 -0.98 0.90 16.43
N ARG A 211 -0.57 -0.31 16.83
CA ARG A 211 -1.25 -1.06 17.89
C ARG A 211 -1.12 -0.38 19.25
N LYS A 212 0.08 0.11 19.61
CA LYS A 212 0.29 0.86 20.87
C LYS A 212 -0.62 2.07 20.95
N VAL A 213 -0.72 2.85 19.88
CA VAL A 213 -1.54 4.07 19.90
C VAL A 213 -3.04 3.76 19.82
N SER A 214 -3.45 2.69 19.10
CA SER A 214 -4.86 2.37 18.85
C SER A 214 -5.50 1.50 19.94
N LEU A 215 -4.75 0.56 20.52
CA LEU A 215 -5.25 -0.42 21.49
C LEU A 215 -4.81 -0.08 22.92
N GLU A 216 -3.56 0.36 23.10
CA GLU A 216 -2.98 0.55 24.43
C GLU A 216 -3.04 2.01 24.89
N ASN A 217 -3.38 2.95 24.01
CA ASN A 217 -3.26 4.40 24.23
C ASN A 217 -1.83 4.83 24.64
N THR A 218 -0.81 4.06 24.23
CA THR A 218 0.61 4.33 24.48
C THR A 218 1.31 4.79 23.21
N PHE A 219 2.47 5.43 23.35
CA PHE A 219 3.24 5.96 22.23
C PHE A 219 4.71 5.54 22.33
N SER A 220 5.23 4.92 21.28
CA SER A 220 6.64 4.53 21.18
C SER A 220 7.37 5.44 20.20
N ARG A 221 8.24 6.31 20.74
CA ARG A 221 9.10 7.20 19.94
C ARG A 221 10.04 6.41 19.03
N LEU A 222 10.60 5.32 19.54
CA LEU A 222 11.57 4.51 18.80
C LEU A 222 10.92 3.85 17.58
N ASP A 223 9.72 3.29 17.74
CA ASP A 223 9.02 2.63 16.64
C ASP A 223 8.68 3.62 15.53
N LEU A 224 8.24 4.84 15.90
CA LEU A 224 7.99 5.91 14.95
C LEU A 224 9.26 6.38 14.23
N LEU A 225 10.36 6.57 14.97
CA LEU A 225 11.63 7.02 14.40
C LEU A 225 12.23 6.00 13.44
N ILE A 226 12.21 4.71 13.79
CA ILE A 226 12.68 3.63 12.91
C ILE A 226 11.83 3.58 11.64
N THR A 227 10.51 3.68 11.79
CA THR A 227 9.58 3.70 10.65
C THR A 227 9.85 4.90 9.74
N ALA A 228 9.94 6.11 10.30
CA ALA A 228 10.19 7.33 9.53
C ALA A 228 11.56 7.33 8.86
N ALA A 229 12.62 6.90 9.56
CA ALA A 229 13.97 6.78 9.02
C ALA A 229 14.02 5.79 7.86
N SER A 230 13.37 4.62 8.02
CA SER A 230 13.26 3.64 6.94
C SER A 230 12.54 4.21 5.72
N GLY A 231 11.50 5.04 5.93
CA GLY A 231 10.76 5.65 4.84
C GLY A 231 11.58 6.65 4.02
N ILE A 232 12.43 7.44 4.68
CA ILE A 232 13.36 8.34 3.99
C ILE A 232 14.34 7.52 3.13
N VAL A 233 14.89 6.44 3.69
CA VAL A 233 15.82 5.54 2.98
C VAL A 233 15.13 4.89 1.77
N PHE A 234 13.93 4.33 1.96
CA PHE A 234 13.17 3.72 0.87
C PHE A 234 12.79 4.72 -0.20
N TYR A 235 12.39 5.93 0.16
CA TYR A 235 12.05 6.98 -0.81
C TYR A 235 13.29 7.41 -1.62
N ALA A 236 14.43 7.62 -0.96
CA ALA A 236 15.68 7.97 -1.63
C ALA A 236 16.14 6.86 -2.60
N ALA A 237 16.11 5.61 -2.15
CA ALA A 237 16.42 4.45 -2.97
C ALA A 237 15.45 4.32 -4.15
N GLY A 238 14.14 4.35 -3.88
CA GLY A 238 13.08 4.24 -4.90
C GLY A 238 13.20 5.28 -5.98
N ARG A 239 13.41 6.55 -5.60
CA ARG A 239 13.68 7.64 -6.56
C ARG A 239 14.91 7.36 -7.42
N PHE A 240 16.03 7.01 -6.78
CA PHE A 240 17.29 6.77 -7.49
C PHE A 240 17.18 5.63 -8.52
N PHE A 241 16.57 4.51 -8.14
CA PHE A 241 16.40 3.37 -9.05
C PHE A 241 15.36 3.65 -10.13
N LEU A 242 14.29 4.39 -9.83
CA LEU A 242 13.30 4.79 -10.85
C LEU A 242 13.93 5.70 -11.91
N ASP A 243 14.71 6.69 -11.50
CA ASP A 243 15.42 7.58 -12.42
C ASP A 243 16.44 6.80 -13.28
N LYS A 244 17.11 5.80 -12.72
CA LYS A 244 17.99 4.90 -13.48
C LYS A 244 17.23 4.02 -14.46
N ALA A 245 16.16 3.36 -14.04
CA ALA A 245 15.33 2.50 -14.89
C ALA A 245 14.75 3.30 -16.06
N PHE A 246 14.25 4.50 -15.78
CA PHE A 246 13.74 5.42 -16.80
C PHE A 246 14.82 5.78 -17.84
N ASN A 247 15.99 6.21 -17.39
CA ASN A 247 17.09 6.55 -18.30
C ASN A 247 17.58 5.35 -19.11
N TYR A 248 17.60 4.17 -18.51
CA TYR A 248 17.95 2.92 -19.18
C TYR A 248 16.97 2.60 -20.31
N CYS A 249 15.66 2.61 -20.03
CA CYS A 249 14.65 2.30 -21.04
C CYS A 249 14.59 3.36 -22.15
N ARG A 250 14.79 4.64 -21.81
CA ARG A 250 14.89 5.72 -22.80
C ARG A 250 16.07 5.55 -23.75
N LYS A 251 17.25 5.18 -23.23
CA LYS A 251 18.46 4.98 -24.07
C LYS A 251 18.33 3.76 -24.99
N LYS A 252 17.64 2.71 -24.56
CA LYS A 252 17.45 1.49 -25.36
C LYS A 252 16.26 1.55 -26.33
N GLY A 253 15.42 2.59 -26.27
CA GLY A 253 14.18 2.66 -27.05
C GLY A 253 13.18 1.57 -26.68
N THR A 254 13.31 0.97 -25.49
CA THR A 254 12.52 -0.21 -25.07
C THR A 254 11.23 0.16 -24.36
N LEU A 255 10.73 1.38 -24.54
CA LEU A 255 9.60 1.94 -23.79
C LEU A 255 8.26 1.33 -24.23
N GLY A 256 8.07 1.08 -25.53
CA GLY A 256 6.88 0.44 -26.09
C GLY A 256 7.01 -1.06 -26.36
N THR A 257 8.10 -1.70 -25.92
CA THR A 257 8.26 -3.16 -26.04
C THR A 257 7.73 -3.84 -24.77
N TYR A 258 6.86 -4.82 -24.95
CA TYR A 258 6.16 -5.56 -23.89
C TYR A 258 7.01 -6.72 -23.36
#